data_AF-A0A7S1ET03-F1
#
_entry.id   AF-A0A7S1ET03-F1
#
_cell.length_a   1.000
_cell.length_b   1.000
_cell.length_c   1.000
_cell.angle_alpha   90.00
_cell.angle_beta   90.00
_cell.angle_gamma   90.00
#
_symmetry.space_group_name_H-M   'P 1'
#
loop_
_entity.id
_entity.type
_entity.pdbx_description
1 polymer ?
#
loop_
_entity_poly.entity_id
_entity_poly.type
_entity_poly.pdbx_seq_one_letter_code
_entity_poly.pdbx_strand_id
1 'polypeptide(L)'
;MMESSSLSTVNQAWSGDKSRVGFQLLLKMGWQEGLGLGIEKQGIPQAVKIQKKLDSSGIGSSQFDSNKHITAAVSDTYNQVLSKLAHIGEQPVVLPESNATSGTTRRKSEKKLSYYERRVKSKKVGTYSSEHLK
;
A
#
# COMPACT_ATOMS: atom_id res chain seq x y z
N MET A 1 -8.60 -7.55 10.74
CA MET A 1 -8.84 -6.22 11.34
C MET A 1 -7.59 -5.88 12.12
N MET A 2 -6.75 -4.98 11.61
CA MET A 2 -5.57 -4.51 12.34
C MET A 2 -6.02 -3.37 13.24
N GLU A 3 -6.06 -3.67 14.53
CA GLU A 3 -6.30 -2.72 15.61
C GLU A 3 -5.10 -1.76 15.63
N SER A 4 -5.32 -0.53 15.14
CA SER A 4 -4.30 0.51 15.13
C SER A 4 -4.00 0.89 16.57
N SER A 5 -2.90 0.35 17.10
CA SER A 5 -2.37 0.66 18.43
C SER A 5 -2.25 2.17 18.57
N SER A 6 -3.13 2.76 19.37
CA SER A 6 -3.06 4.17 19.72
C SER A 6 -1.80 4.38 20.57
N LEU A 7 -0.69 4.75 19.94
CA LEU A 7 0.48 5.25 20.65
C LEU A 7 0.07 6.56 21.35
N SER A 8 -0.36 6.47 22.60
CA SER A 8 -0.54 7.65 23.44
C SER A 8 0.84 8.27 23.68
N THR A 9 1.10 9.43 23.11
CA THR A 9 2.31 10.20 23.40
C THR A 9 2.26 10.72 24.83
N VAL A 10 3.39 10.87 25.51
CA VAL A 10 3.49 11.44 26.88
C VAL A 10 2.77 12.79 26.98
N ASN A 11 2.76 13.57 25.89
CA ASN A 11 2.08 14.87 25.82
C ASN A 11 0.55 14.78 25.97
N GLN A 12 -0.06 13.61 25.74
CA GLN A 12 -1.51 13.42 25.89
C GLN A 12 -1.93 13.48 27.37
N ALA A 13 -1.08 13.00 28.28
CA ALA A 13 -1.28 13.15 29.72
C ALA A 13 -1.23 14.62 30.16
N TRP A 14 -0.54 15.48 29.40
CA TRP A 14 -0.38 16.90 29.71
C TRP A 14 -1.56 17.72 29.21
N SER A 15 -2.18 17.31 28.09
CA SER A 15 -3.30 18.01 27.47
C SER A 15 -4.58 17.98 28.33
N GLY A 16 -4.78 16.94 29.15
CA GLY A 16 -5.99 16.78 29.97
C GLY A 16 -5.86 17.30 31.41
N ASP A 17 -4.65 17.68 31.83
CA ASP A 17 -4.34 17.97 33.22
C ASP A 17 -4.35 19.48 33.50
N LYS A 18 -5.48 19.95 34.05
CA LYS A 18 -5.71 21.35 34.42
C LYS A 18 -4.99 21.78 35.70
N SER A 19 -4.39 20.86 36.44
CA SER A 19 -3.70 21.16 37.70
C SER A 19 -2.31 21.77 37.49
N ARG A 20 -1.79 21.71 36.27
CA ARG A 20 -0.42 22.10 35.94
C ARG A 20 -0.20 23.60 36.02
N VAL A 21 1.00 23.97 36.47
CA VAL A 21 1.44 25.37 36.62
C VAL A 21 1.31 26.15 35.31
N GLY A 22 1.67 25.56 34.17
CA GLY A 22 1.56 26.22 32.86
C GLY A 22 0.12 26.52 32.45
N PHE A 23 -0.81 25.58 32.71
CA PHE A 23 -2.23 25.77 32.44
C PHE A 23 -2.82 26.89 33.31
N GLN A 24 -2.52 26.88 34.62
CA GLN A 24 -2.97 27.92 35.53
C GLN A 24 -2.40 29.30 35.17
N LEU A 25 -1.14 29.37 34.74
CA LEU A 25 -0.52 30.63 34.33
C LEU A 25 -1.19 31.20 33.08
N LEU A 26 -1.47 30.38 32.07
CA LEU A 26 -2.18 30.82 30.86
C LEU A 26 -3.56 31.37 31.20
N LEU A 27 -4.32 30.67 32.06
CA LEU A 27 -5.62 31.16 32.54
C LEU A 27 -5.50 32.51 33.25
N LYS A 28 -4.50 32.69 34.12
CA LYS A 28 -4.27 33.97 34.82
C LYS A 28 -3.93 35.11 33.88
N MET A 29 -3.32 34.81 32.73
CA MET A 29 -3.02 35.79 31.69
C MET A 29 -4.21 36.07 30.76
N GLY A 30 -5.39 35.51 31.04
CA GLY A 30 -6.61 35.74 30.27
C GLY A 30 -6.78 34.81 29.05
N TRP A 31 -5.91 33.81 28.90
CA TRP A 31 -6.14 32.75 27.92
C TRP A 31 -7.28 31.83 28.37
N GLN A 32 -8.05 31.31 27.42
CA GLN A 32 -9.20 30.44 27.67
C GLN A 32 -9.05 29.13 26.89
N GLU A 33 -9.47 28.03 27.49
CA GLU A 33 -9.37 26.70 26.89
C GLU A 33 -10.14 26.63 25.55
N GLY A 34 -9.48 26.11 24.52
CA GLY A 34 -10.05 25.98 23.17
C GLY A 34 -9.89 27.22 22.27
N LEU A 35 -9.38 28.34 22.80
CA LEU A 35 -9.12 29.54 22.01
C LEU A 35 -7.65 29.64 21.60
N GLY A 36 -7.41 30.12 20.38
CA GLY A 36 -6.07 30.41 19.88
C GLY A 36 -5.38 31.52 20.65
N LEU A 37 -4.05 31.56 20.64
CA LEU A 37 -3.28 32.68 21.16
C LEU A 37 -3.26 33.86 20.18
N GLY A 38 -2.98 35.06 20.68
CA GLY A 38 -2.92 36.30 19.90
C GLY A 38 -4.06 37.27 20.21
N ILE A 39 -3.94 38.51 19.73
CA ILE A 39 -4.90 39.61 19.99
C ILE A 39 -6.31 39.23 19.51
N GLU A 40 -6.40 38.62 18.32
CA GLU A 40 -7.66 38.17 17.73
C GLU A 40 -7.88 36.66 17.90
N LYS A 41 -7.09 36.02 18.77
CA LYS A 41 -7.12 34.56 18.98
C LYS A 41 -6.85 33.75 17.70
N GLN A 42 -6.04 34.32 16.80
CA GLN A 42 -5.73 33.76 15.48
C GLN A 42 -4.78 32.55 15.49
N GLY A 43 -4.16 32.24 16.63
CA GLY A 43 -3.25 31.12 16.78
C GLY A 43 -3.95 29.76 16.67
N ILE A 44 -3.20 28.74 16.29
CA ILE A 44 -3.71 27.36 16.20
C ILE A 44 -4.06 26.87 17.62
N PRO A 45 -5.31 26.44 17.90
CA PRO A 45 -5.72 26.02 19.23
C PRO A 45 -5.20 24.62 19.61
N GLN A 46 -4.81 23.83 18.62
CA GLN A 46 -4.29 22.47 18.81
C GLN A 46 -2.81 22.40 18.44
N ALA A 47 -2.06 21.55 19.15
CA ALA A 47 -0.67 21.28 18.80
C ALA A 47 -0.56 20.63 17.41
N VAL A 48 0.45 21.04 16.63
CA VAL A 48 0.72 20.46 15.30
C VAL A 48 1.09 18.99 15.45
N LYS A 49 0.38 18.12 14.73
CA LYS A 49 0.64 16.68 14.75
C LYS A 49 1.80 16.34 13.83
N ILE A 50 2.80 15.65 14.36
CA ILE A 50 3.96 15.19 13.61
C ILE A 50 3.76 13.71 13.28
N GLN A 51 3.83 13.36 12.00
CA GLN A 51 3.89 11.98 11.56
C GLN A 51 5.32 11.45 11.80
N LYS A 52 5.45 10.46 12.67
CA LYS A 52 6.74 9.80 12.90
C LYS A 52 6.99 8.81 11.77
N LYS A 53 8.14 8.96 11.11
CA LYS A 53 8.63 7.98 10.13
C LYS A 53 9.34 6.86 10.88
N LEU A 54 8.74 5.67 10.87
CA LEU A 54 9.33 4.47 11.47
C LEU A 54 10.10 3.63 10.44
N ASP A 55 9.94 3.92 9.15
CA ASP A 55 10.51 3.13 8.06
C ASP A 55 11.83 3.73 7.55
N SER A 56 12.65 2.93 6.87
CA SER A 56 13.89 3.36 6.23
C SER A 56 13.71 3.92 4.81
N SER A 57 12.49 3.88 4.26
CA SER A 57 12.19 4.32 2.88
C SER A 57 12.48 5.81 2.63
N GLY A 58 12.74 6.20 1.38
CA GLY A 58 12.97 7.60 1.02
C GLY A 58 11.71 8.48 1.19
N ILE A 59 11.90 9.80 1.37
CA ILE A 59 10.80 10.77 1.31
C ILE A 59 10.15 10.70 -0.08
N GLY A 60 8.82 10.72 -0.16
CA GLY A 60 8.11 10.58 -1.45
C GLY A 60 8.06 9.16 -2.02
N SER A 61 8.63 8.15 -1.35
CA SER A 61 8.33 6.76 -1.65
C SER A 61 6.88 6.50 -1.24
N SER A 62 5.95 6.60 -2.20
CA SER A 62 4.60 6.09 -1.99
C SER A 62 4.75 4.61 -1.62
N GLN A 63 4.32 4.23 -0.41
CA GLN A 63 3.96 2.84 -0.16
C GLN A 63 2.79 2.56 -1.10
N PHE A 64 3.07 2.27 -2.36
CA PHE A 64 2.22 1.38 -3.10
C PHE A 64 2.25 0.12 -2.25
N ASP A 65 1.17 -0.10 -1.50
CA ASP A 65 0.87 -1.40 -0.92
C ASP A 65 0.81 -2.38 -2.09
N SER A 66 1.99 -2.85 -2.51
CA SER A 66 2.15 -3.83 -3.58
C SER A 66 1.37 -5.09 -3.22
N ASN A 67 1.16 -5.31 -1.93
CA ASN A 67 0.34 -6.41 -1.45
C ASN A 67 -1.17 -6.20 -1.65
N LYS A 68 -1.68 -4.96 -1.71
CA LYS A 68 -3.13 -4.71 -1.84
C LYS A 68 -3.67 -5.09 -3.23
N HIS A 69 -2.87 -4.90 -4.29
CA HIS A 69 -3.29 -5.30 -5.63
C HIS A 69 -3.11 -6.81 -5.86
N ILE A 70 -2.08 -7.42 -5.26
CA ILE A 70 -1.86 -8.86 -5.33
C ILE A 70 -2.99 -9.60 -4.60
N THR A 71 -3.40 -9.15 -3.42
CA THR A 71 -4.48 -9.81 -2.67
C THR A 71 -5.83 -9.70 -3.37
N ALA A 72 -6.17 -8.53 -3.94
CA ALA A 72 -7.42 -8.35 -4.69
C ALA A 72 -7.45 -9.18 -5.98
N ALA A 73 -6.35 -9.20 -6.75
CA ALA A 73 -6.26 -10.03 -7.96
C ALA A 73 -6.32 -11.54 -7.64
N VAL A 74 -5.70 -11.96 -6.53
CA VAL A 74 -5.75 -13.34 -6.06
C VAL A 74 -7.14 -13.72 -5.56
N SER A 75 -7.86 -12.84 -4.87
CA SER A 75 -9.25 -13.13 -4.45
C SER A 75 -10.20 -13.30 -5.64
N ASP A 76 -10.05 -12.49 -6.68
CA ASP A 76 -10.92 -12.57 -7.86
C ASP A 76 -10.70 -13.86 -8.63
N THR A 77 -9.44 -14.26 -8.79
CA THR A 77 -9.09 -15.55 -9.44
C THR A 77 -9.56 -16.75 -8.63
N TYR A 78 -9.44 -16.69 -7.30
CA TYR A 78 -9.96 -17.73 -6.40
C TYR A 78 -11.48 -17.89 -6.52
N ASN A 79 -12.24 -16.80 -6.51
CA ASN A 79 -13.70 -16.82 -6.65
C ASN A 79 -14.14 -17.35 -8.02
N GLN A 80 -13.40 -17.05 -9.09
CA GLN A 80 -13.68 -17.60 -10.43
C GLN A 80 -13.44 -19.11 -10.53
N VAL A 81 -12.48 -19.65 -9.78
CA VAL A 81 -12.25 -21.10 -9.71
C VAL A 81 -13.41 -21.77 -8.98
N LEU A 82 -13.83 -21.22 -7.83
CA LEU A 82 -14.97 -21.75 -7.08
C LEU A 82 -16.27 -21.77 -7.89
N SER A 83 -16.57 -20.71 -8.64
CA SER A 83 -17.78 -20.67 -9.48
C SER A 83 -17.75 -21.73 -10.59
N LYS A 84 -16.60 -21.94 -11.25
CA LYS A 84 -16.44 -23.00 -12.25
C LYS A 84 -16.63 -24.39 -11.66
N LEU A 85 -16.14 -24.63 -10.44
CA LEU A 85 -16.30 -25.90 -9.74
C LEU A 85 -17.73 -26.14 -9.26
N ALA A 86 -18.44 -25.11 -8.81
CA ALA A 86 -19.84 -25.21 -8.39
C ALA A 86 -20.73 -25.77 -9.51
N HIS A 87 -20.52 -25.34 -10.76
CA HIS A 87 -21.25 -25.85 -11.92
C HIS A 87 -20.96 -27.32 -12.27
N ILE A 88 -19.85 -27.89 -11.79
CA ILE A 88 -19.51 -29.32 -12.00
C ILE A 88 -20.27 -30.21 -11.00
N GLY A 89 -20.63 -29.68 -9.83
CA GLY A 89 -21.37 -30.44 -8.81
C GLY A 89 -22.86 -30.61 -9.11
N GLU A 90 -23.45 -29.76 -9.96
CA GLU A 90 -24.90 -29.71 -10.18
C GLU A 90 -25.39 -30.20 -11.56
N GLN A 91 -24.50 -30.54 -12.51
CA GLN A 91 -24.92 -30.95 -13.86
C GLN A 91 -24.56 -32.41 -14.17
N PRO A 92 -25.48 -33.20 -14.77
CA PRO A 92 -25.18 -34.53 -15.26
C PRO A 92 -24.20 -34.45 -16.44
N VAL A 93 -23.20 -35.32 -16.42
CA VAL A 93 -22.10 -35.40 -17.40
C VAL A 93 -22.65 -35.53 -18.83
N VAL A 94 -22.43 -34.52 -19.66
CA VAL A 94 -22.44 -34.64 -21.12
C VAL A 94 -21.18 -33.96 -21.66
N LEU A 95 -20.31 -34.76 -22.27
CA LEU A 95 -19.04 -34.36 -22.88
C LEU A 95 -19.29 -33.89 -24.33
N PRO A 96 -18.86 -32.67 -24.74
CA PRO A 96 -18.74 -32.34 -26.14
C PRO A 96 -17.28 -32.40 -26.63
N GLU A 97 -17.15 -32.94 -27.84
CA GLU A 97 -15.94 -33.27 -28.56
C GLU A 97 -15.03 -32.07 -28.85
N SER A 98 -13.74 -32.34 -28.76
CA SER A 98 -12.63 -31.46 -29.09
C SER A 98 -12.64 -31.06 -30.57
N ASN A 99 -12.72 -29.77 -30.87
CA ASN A 99 -12.21 -29.19 -32.12
C ASN A 99 -11.92 -27.69 -31.95
N ALA A 100 -10.70 -27.35 -31.57
CA ALA A 100 -10.16 -26.00 -31.74
C ALA A 100 -8.63 -26.07 -31.88
N THR A 101 -8.14 -26.12 -33.11
CA THR A 101 -6.75 -25.83 -33.46
C THR A 101 -6.47 -24.36 -33.15
N SER A 102 -6.00 -24.09 -31.93
CA SER A 102 -5.51 -22.77 -31.54
C SER A 102 -4.14 -22.51 -32.17
N GLY A 103 -4.13 -21.91 -33.35
CA GLY A 103 -2.93 -21.36 -33.97
C GLY A 103 -2.32 -20.27 -33.08
N THR A 104 -1.19 -20.55 -32.44
CA THR A 104 -0.43 -19.55 -31.69
C THR A 104 0.28 -18.63 -32.68
N THR A 105 -0.36 -17.51 -33.02
CA THR A 105 0.37 -16.36 -33.57
C THR A 105 1.03 -15.63 -32.40
N ARG A 106 2.34 -15.87 -32.24
CA ARG A 106 3.17 -15.25 -31.20
C ARG A 106 3.26 -13.75 -31.44
N ARG A 107 2.32 -12.98 -30.87
CA ARG A 107 2.42 -11.51 -30.84
C ARG A 107 3.64 -11.13 -29.98
N LYS A 108 4.69 -10.61 -30.62
CA LYS A 108 5.78 -9.90 -29.93
C LYS A 108 5.18 -8.64 -29.32
N SER A 109 4.72 -8.73 -28.07
CA SER A 109 4.51 -7.54 -27.25
C SER A 109 5.87 -7.08 -26.74
N GLU A 110 6.24 -5.85 -27.07
CA GLU A 110 7.43 -5.20 -26.53
C GLU A 110 7.19 -4.85 -25.07
N LYS A 111 7.33 -5.85 -24.18
CA LYS A 111 7.35 -5.61 -22.75
C LYS A 111 8.63 -4.83 -22.44
N LYS A 112 8.49 -3.57 -22.05
CA LYS A 112 9.60 -2.73 -21.58
C LYS A 112 10.15 -3.38 -20.29
N LEU A 113 11.24 -4.14 -20.43
CA LEU A 113 11.92 -4.76 -19.31
C LEU A 113 12.44 -3.66 -18.36
N SER A 114 12.29 -3.90 -17.05
CA SER A 114 12.86 -3.05 -16.01
C SER A 114 14.39 -2.96 -16.14
N TYR A 115 15.01 -1.95 -15.52
CA TYR A 115 16.46 -1.76 -15.58
C TYR A 115 17.24 -3.01 -15.14
N TYR A 116 16.78 -3.66 -14.07
CA TYR A 116 17.39 -4.89 -13.55
C TYR A 116 17.22 -6.07 -14.50
N GLU A 117 16.02 -6.28 -15.06
CA GLU A 117 15.76 -7.38 -16.00
C GLU A 117 16.56 -7.24 -17.30
N ARG A 118 16.76 -6.01 -17.78
CA ARG A 118 17.58 -5.75 -18.97
C ARG A 118 19.04 -6.18 -18.75
N ARG A 119 19.60 -5.84 -17.58
CA ARG A 119 20.98 -6.19 -17.20
C ARG A 119 21.17 -7.70 -17.00
N VAL A 120 20.16 -8.39 -16.45
CA VAL A 120 20.21 -9.85 -16.32
C VAL A 120 20.08 -10.52 -17.68
N LYS A 121 19.18 -10.04 -18.54
CA LYS A 121 19.00 -10.58 -19.90
C LYS A 121 20.26 -10.42 -20.76
N SER A 122 20.94 -9.28 -20.70
CA SER A 122 22.19 -9.04 -21.44
C SER A 122 23.37 -9.91 -20.98
N LYS A 123 23.26 -10.56 -19.81
CA LYS A 123 24.26 -11.51 -19.29
C LYS A 123 23.95 -12.97 -19.60
N LYS A 124 22.79 -13.27 -20.21
CA LYS A 124 22.42 -14.65 -20.58
C LYS A 124 23.11 -15.05 -21.86
N VAL A 125 24.19 -15.80 -21.72
CA VAL A 125 25.04 -16.27 -22.83
C VAL A 125 24.38 -17.42 -23.61
N GLY A 126 23.47 -18.18 -22.99
CA GLY A 126 22.82 -19.35 -23.61
C GLY A 126 21.87 -19.06 -24.78
N THR A 127 21.56 -17.80 -25.07
CA THR A 127 20.74 -17.41 -26.24
C THR A 127 21.57 -16.91 -27.42
N TYR A 128 22.88 -16.81 -27.27
CA TYR A 128 23.77 -16.36 -28.34
C TYR A 128 24.04 -17.52 -29.30
N SER A 129 24.08 -17.23 -30.61
CA SER A 129 24.50 -18.20 -31.62
C SER A 129 25.99 -18.54 -31.42
N SER A 130 26.35 -19.78 -31.69
CA SER A 130 27.73 -20.29 -31.57
C SER A 130 28.77 -19.49 -32.36
N GLU A 131 28.35 -18.76 -33.40
CA GLU A 131 29.24 -17.90 -34.20
C GLU A 131 29.74 -16.66 -33.44
N HIS A 132 28.97 -16.19 -32.45
CA HIS A 132 29.29 -14.99 -31.64
C HIS A 132 29.94 -15.34 -30.29
N LEU A 133 30.25 -16.62 -30.07
CA LEU A 133 30.93 -17.15 -28.89
C LEU A 133 32.38 -17.51 -29.27
N LYS A 134 33.22 -16.51 -29.48
CA LYS A 134 34.66 -16.64 -29.74
C LYS A 134 35.44 -15.54 -29.03
#